data_AF-A0A538C5U7-F1
#
_entry.id   AF-A0A538C5U7-F1
#
_cell.length_a   1.000
_cell.length_b   1.000
_cell.length_c   1.000
_cell.angle_alpha   90.00
_cell.angle_beta   90.00
_cell.angle_gamma   90.00
#
_symmetry.space_group_name_H-M   'P 1'
#
loop_
_entity.id
_entity.type
_entity.pdbx_description
1 polymer ?
#
loop_
_entity_poly.entity_id
_entity_poly.type
_entity_poly.pdbx_seq_one_letter_code
_entity_poly.pdbx_strand_id
1 'polypeptide(L)' 'ADLDRLQLALDALVENAVKHTGPEDSIELALSLRGDMAVVVVTDTGSGIPPEVLDRIFDRFARADPARNRD' A
#
# COMPACT_ATOMS: atom_id res chain seq x y z
N ALA A 1 3.32 -10.97 -19.28
CA ALA A 1 3.22 -10.08 -18.11
C ALA A 1 4.41 -9.14 -18.14
N ASP A 2 4.21 -7.87 -17.81
CA ASP A 2 5.30 -6.88 -17.72
C ASP A 2 5.87 -6.96 -16.29
N LEU A 3 6.99 -7.67 -16.16
CA LEU A 3 7.64 -7.94 -14.87
C LEU A 3 8.01 -6.63 -14.15
N ASP A 4 8.49 -5.65 -14.91
CA ASP A 4 8.93 -4.36 -14.37
C ASP A 4 7.74 -3.59 -13.77
N ARG A 5 6.56 -3.64 -14.42
CA ARG A 5 5.34 -3.03 -13.88
C ARG A 5 4.84 -3.71 -12.62
N LEU A 6 4.93 -5.05 -12.56
CA LEU A 6 4.55 -5.80 -11.36
C LEU A 6 5.48 -5.46 -10.20
N GLN A 7 6.79 -5.42 -10.46
CA GLN A 7 7.77 -5.03 -9.47
C GLN A 7 7.50 -3.61 -8.97
N LEU A 8 7.27 -2.64 -9.87
CA LEU A 8 6.95 -1.27 -9.51
C LEU A 8 5.70 -1.16 -8.61
N ALA A 9 4.65 -1.92 -8.93
CA ALA A 9 3.42 -1.92 -8.14
C ALA A 9 3.66 -2.51 -6.74
N LEU A 10 4.43 -3.60 -6.63
CA LEU A 10 4.77 -4.22 -5.35
C LEU A 10 5.67 -3.31 -4.51
N ASP A 11 6.69 -2.70 -5.12
CA ASP A 11 7.59 -1.75 -4.44
C ASP A 11 6.78 -0.59 -3.85
N ALA A 12 5.84 -0.02 -4.61
CA ALA A 12 4.98 1.06 -4.14
C ALA A 12 4.08 0.65 -2.95
N LEU A 13 3.51 -0.56 -2.97
CA LEU A 13 2.69 -1.05 -1.87
C LEU A 13 3.52 -1.34 -0.61
N VAL A 14 4.69 -1.96 -0.76
CA VAL A 14 5.58 -2.28 0.35
C VAL A 14 6.19 -1.01 0.95
N GLU A 15 6.57 -0.03 0.13
CA GLU A 15 7.05 1.27 0.61
C GLU A 15 5.99 1.98 1.46
N ASN A 16 4.73 1.98 1.01
CA ASN A 16 3.62 2.52 1.79
C ASN A 16 3.45 1.78 3.12
N ALA A 17 3.46 0.45 3.12
CA ALA A 17 3.35 -0.34 4.33
C ALA A 17 4.47 0.04 5.34
N VAL A 18 5.74 -0.01 4.90
CA VAL A 18 6.91 0.33 5.73
C VAL A 18 6.82 1.76 6.30
N LYS A 19 6.36 2.72 5.49
CA LYS A 19 6.23 4.12 5.91
C LYS A 19 5.14 4.34 6.95
N HIS A 20 4.09 3.53 6.95
CA HIS A 20 2.89 3.72 7.75
C HIS A 20 2.72 2.74 8.92
N THR A 21 3.69 1.85 9.13
CA THR A 21 3.80 0.93 10.28
C THR A 21 4.85 1.35 11.29
N GLY A 22 4.58 1.15 12.58
CA GLY A 22 5.53 1.32 13.69
C GLY A 22 6.15 0.01 14.20
N PRO A 23 6.96 0.06 15.28
CA PRO A 23 7.66 -1.12 15.83
C PRO A 23 6.76 -2.27 16.27
N GLU A 24 5.53 -1.98 16.68
CA GLU A 24 4.55 -2.98 17.14
C GLU A 24 3.58 -3.43 16.02
N ASP A 25 3.71 -2.84 14.83
CA ASP A 25 2.89 -3.20 13.68
C ASP A 25 3.55 -4.33 12.87
N SER A 26 2.74 -5.02 12.07
CA SER A 26 3.21 -6.06 11.18
C SER A 26 2.89 -5.74 9.72
N ILE A 27 3.73 -6.28 8.83
CA ILE A 27 3.50 -6.31 7.39
C ILE A 27 3.56 -7.78 6.97
N GLU A 28 2.50 -8.25 6.31
CA GLU A 28 2.38 -9.59 5.79
C GLU A 28 2.27 -9.57 4.26
N LEU A 29 3.06 -10.41 3.59
CA LEU A 29 2.91 -10.69 2.16
C LEU A 29 2.41 -12.11 1.97
N ALA A 30 1.31 -12.25 1.22
CA ALA A 30 0.75 -13.54 0.86
C ALA A 30 0.60 -13.67 -0.65
N LEU A 31 0.93 -14.85 -1.18
CA LEU A 31 0.66 -15.23 -2.56
C LEU A 31 -0.23 -16.47 -2.55
N SER A 32 -1.35 -16.40 -3.25
CA SER A 32 -2.29 -17.52 -3.39
C SER A 32 -2.76 -17.65 -4.83
N LEU A 33 -3.21 -18.84 -5.22
CA LEU A 33 -3.94 -19.05 -6.47
C LEU A 33 -5.43 -19.01 -6.17
N ARG A 34 -6.18 -18.20 -6.92
CA ARG A 34 -7.65 -18.18 -6.92
C ARG A 34 -8.15 -18.45 -8.33
N GLY A 35 -8.53 -19.70 -8.58
CA GLY A 35 -8.83 -20.16 -9.93
C GLY A 35 -7.58 -20.18 -10.79
N ASP A 36 -7.61 -19.46 -11.90
CA ASP A 36 -6.50 -19.27 -12.84
C ASP A 36 -5.67 -18.01 -12.56
N MET A 37 -6.00 -17.25 -11.52
CA MET A 37 -5.30 -16.02 -11.17
C MET A 37 -4.38 -16.19 -9.96
N ALA A 38 -3.17 -15.65 -10.07
CA ALA A 38 -2.29 -15.40 -8.93
C ALA A 38 -2.75 -14.12 -8.20
N VAL A 39 -2.95 -14.23 -6.89
CA VAL A 39 -3.39 -13.14 -6.02
C VAL A 39 -2.29 -12.87 -5.00
N VAL A 40 -1.67 -11.70 -5.13
CA VAL A 40 -0.73 -11.16 -4.15
C VAL A 40 -1.48 -10.21 -3.22
N VAL A 41 -1.29 -10.39 -1.92
CA VAL A 41 -1.86 -9.53 -0.88
C VAL A 41 -0.71 -8.96 -0.05
N VAL A 42 -0.74 -7.64 0.15
CA VAL A 42 0.09 -6.94 1.13
C VAL A 42 -0.85 -6.42 2.20
N THR A 43 -0.67 -6.89 3.43
CA THR A 43 -1.47 -6.48 4.60
C THR A 43 -0.55 -5.79 5.59
N ASP A 44 -0.96 -4.65 6.14
CA ASP A 44 -0.29 -3.99 7.25
C ASP A 44 -1.27 -3.68 8.38
N THR A 45 -0.75 -3.54 9.61
CA THR A 45 -1.54 -3.14 10.78
C THR A 45 -1.33 -1.68 11.16
N GLY A 46 -0.76 -0.87 10.26
CA GLY A 46 -0.36 0.50 10.54
C GLY A 46 -1.53 1.46 10.74
N SER A 47 -1.24 2.76 10.59
CA SER A 47 -2.22 3.82 10.87
C SER A 47 -3.51 3.78 10.02
N GLY A 48 -3.54 2.96 8.97
CA GLY A 48 -4.66 2.84 8.05
C GLY A 48 -4.82 4.08 7.15
N ILE A 49 -5.91 4.10 6.38
CA ILE A 49 -6.25 5.20 5.48
C ILE A 49 -7.54 5.86 5.99
N PRO A 50 -7.56 7.19 6.17
CA PRO A 50 -8.78 7.91 6.54
C PRO A 50 -9.91 7.68 5.51
N PRO A 51 -11.15 7.40 5.94
CA PRO A 51 -12.26 7.11 5.02
C PRO A 51 -12.49 8.19 3.95
N GLU A 52 -12.28 9.46 4.31
CA GLU A 52 -12.48 10.63 3.44
C GLU A 52 -11.51 10.69 2.25
N VAL A 53 -10.39 9.96 2.28
CA VAL A 53 -9.44 9.93 1.17
C VAL A 53 -9.49 8.63 0.36
N LEU A 54 -10.24 7.60 0.80
CA LEU A 54 -10.30 6.28 0.15
C LEU A 54 -10.67 6.37 -1.34
N ASP A 55 -11.65 7.19 -1.68
CA ASP A 55 -12.11 7.36 -3.07
C ASP A 55 -11.09 8.04 -3.98
N ARG A 56 -10.04 8.63 -3.39
CA ARG A 56 -9.06 9.46 -4.09
C ARG A 56 -7.63 8.99 -3.92
N ILE A 57 -7.36 7.87 -3.25
CA ILE A 57 -5.97 7.39 -3.01
C ILE A 57 -5.17 7.14 -4.29
N PHE A 58 -5.85 6.91 -5.41
CA PHE A 58 -5.23 6.75 -6.73
C PHE A 58 -5.20 8.03 -7.57
N ASP A 59 -5.79 9.12 -7.09
CA ASP A 59 -5.70 10.43 -7.75
C ASP A 59 -4.26 10.95 -7.66
N ARG A 60 -3.85 11.64 -8.71
CA ARG A 60 -2.58 12.37 -8.69
C ARG A 60 -2.61 13.41 -7.57
N PHE A 61 -1.56 13.43 -6.74
CA PHE A 61 -1.37 14.33 -5.59
C PHE A 61 -2.28 14.09 -4.37
N ALA A 62 -3.09 13.03 -4.36
CA ALA A 62 -3.82 12.67 -3.15
C ALA A 62 -2.85 12.26 -2.03
N ARG A 63 -3.06 12.83 -0.84
CA ARG A 63 -2.36 12.47 0.39
C ARG A 63 -3.40 12.43 1.50
N ALA A 64 -3.29 11.42 2.36
CA ALA A 64 -4.16 11.27 3.54
C ALA A 64 -4.06 12.43 4.53
N ASP A 65 -3.01 13.25 4.45
CA ASP A 65 -2.74 14.31 5.40
C ASP A 65 -2.27 15.61 4.69
N PRO A 66 -3.05 16.71 4.73
CA PRO A 66 -2.58 18.03 4.35
C PRO A 66 -1.68 18.69 5.41
N ALA A 67 -1.61 18.15 6.64
CA ALA A 67 -1.04 18.86 7.79
C ALA A 67 0.45 18.60 8.04
N ARG A 68 1.11 17.69 7.31
CA ARG A 68 2.57 17.52 7.38
C ARG A 68 3.30 18.37 6.35
N ASN A 69 3.08 19.68 6.45
CA ASN A 69 4.07 20.68 6.06
C ASN A 69 5.05 20.77 7.22
N ARG A 70 6.21 20.10 7.12
CA ARG A 70 7.40 20.43 7.91
C ARG A 70 8.63 19.83 7.24
N ASP A 71 9.41 20.79 6.72
CA ASP A 71 10.81 20.82 6.29
C ASP A 71 11.22 20.09 5.00
#